data_AF-A0A5C8J8M2-F1
#
_entry.id   AF-A0A5C8J8M2-F1
#
_cell.length_a   1.000
_cell.length_b   1.000
_cell.length_c   1.000
_cell.angle_alpha   90.00
_cell.angle_beta   90.00
_cell.angle_gamma   90.00
#
_symmetry.space_group_name_H-M   'P 1'
#
loop_
_entity.id
_entity.type
_entity.pdbx_description
1 polymer ?
#
loop_
_entity_poly.entity_id
_entity_poly.type
_entity_poly.pdbx_seq_one_letter_code
_entity_poly.pdbx_strand_id
1 'polypeptide(L)'
;MKLNTLYTKALKRIKKELGKVIPYNTRFKPTDVCIFTLDDLKHLKPDEVRVHELYRNYKSDLMVSDHLFAACSDYWKPLKSVETDYMVVEVPKGRIYTDNQNSIAIISQYNRVVDQVSLSLTNGKVTPPEQNNIFNQRYFSVPEKYEGTVYSLLTGGAGINNISHWFVDVLPRLHLLRESGLYDTIDWFLVPSLRYSYQTETLEMLGIPKDKLIAGDLQPHITADCIVASTAPRGNHTIVPEWLWKFNRDTFLPFVDEEGAANKKPLRLYISRSDSAIRNILNEQELTKAL
;
A
#
# COMPACT_ATOMS: atom_id res chain seq x y z
N MET A 1 -29.07 -2.08 8.54
CA MET A 1 -27.77 -2.80 8.56
C MET A 1 -28.04 -4.26 8.92
N LYS A 2 -27.76 -5.24 8.05
CA LYS A 2 -28.18 -6.64 8.23
C LYS A 2 -27.52 -7.25 9.49
N LEU A 3 -28.29 -7.98 10.31
CA LEU A 3 -27.87 -8.58 11.59
C LEU A 3 -26.56 -9.40 11.46
N ASN A 4 -26.40 -10.11 10.35
CA ASN A 4 -25.18 -10.86 10.02
C ASN A 4 -23.91 -10.01 9.90
N THR A 5 -24.03 -8.76 9.40
CA THR A 5 -22.90 -7.83 9.27
C THR A 5 -22.44 -7.32 10.63
N LEU A 6 -23.38 -7.11 11.55
CA LEU A 6 -23.08 -6.73 12.94
C LEU A 6 -22.38 -7.88 13.68
N TYR A 7 -22.89 -9.10 13.53
CA TYR A 7 -22.30 -10.29 14.14
C TYR A 7 -20.86 -10.55 13.66
N THR A 8 -20.62 -10.48 12.35
CA THR A 8 -19.25 -10.65 11.79
C THR A 8 -18.30 -9.54 12.22
N LYS A 9 -18.75 -8.28 12.28
CA LYS A 9 -17.94 -7.18 12.82
C LYS A 9 -17.60 -7.37 14.29
N ALA A 10 -18.57 -7.79 15.10
CA ALA A 10 -18.38 -8.07 16.52
C ALA A 10 -17.38 -9.22 16.72
N LEU A 11 -17.54 -10.34 16.01
CA LEU A 11 -16.60 -11.46 16.03
C LEU A 11 -15.19 -11.06 15.60
N LYS A 12 -15.03 -10.28 14.51
CA LYS A 12 -13.71 -9.78 14.09
C LYS A 12 -13.07 -8.93 15.18
N ARG A 13 -13.84 -8.06 15.84
CA ARG A 13 -13.35 -7.20 16.92
C ARG A 13 -12.99 -8.03 18.16
N ILE A 14 -13.80 -9.00 18.56
CA ILE A 14 -13.52 -9.92 19.66
C ILE A 14 -12.25 -10.72 19.37
N LYS A 15 -12.11 -11.32 18.18
CA LYS A 15 -10.88 -12.03 17.76
C LYS A 15 -9.66 -11.11 17.81
N LYS A 16 -9.79 -9.86 17.37
CA LYS A 16 -8.70 -8.86 17.44
C LYS A 16 -8.27 -8.58 18.87
N GLU A 17 -9.22 -8.33 19.77
CA GLU A 17 -8.91 -8.03 21.17
C GLU A 17 -8.41 -9.27 21.93
N LEU A 18 -9.03 -10.43 21.75
CA LEU A 18 -8.55 -11.70 22.30
C LEU A 18 -7.16 -12.05 21.75
N GLY A 19 -6.87 -11.74 20.49
CA GLY A 19 -5.56 -11.98 19.88
C GLY A 19 -4.41 -11.17 20.48
N LYS A 20 -4.72 -10.11 21.25
CA LYS A 20 -3.72 -9.37 22.04
C LYS A 20 -3.45 -10.02 23.40
N VAL A 21 -4.36 -10.86 23.89
CA VAL A 21 -4.33 -11.37 25.28
C VAL A 21 -4.01 -12.87 25.32
N ILE A 22 -4.59 -13.66 24.41
CA ILE A 22 -4.44 -15.11 24.36
C ILE A 22 -3.20 -15.47 23.52
N PRO A 23 -2.14 -16.03 24.14
CA PRO A 23 -0.97 -16.49 23.40
C PRO A 23 -1.33 -17.70 22.53
N TYR A 24 -1.02 -17.63 21.24
CA TYR A 24 -1.20 -18.73 20.29
C TYR A 24 -0.18 -18.61 19.16
N ASN A 25 0.54 -19.71 18.87
CA ASN A 25 1.66 -19.75 17.91
C ASN A 25 2.67 -18.60 18.06
N THR A 26 3.03 -18.24 19.29
CA THR A 26 3.96 -17.14 19.60
C THR A 26 5.35 -17.31 18.99
N ARG A 27 5.71 -18.51 18.51
CA ARG A 27 6.91 -18.75 17.68
C ARG A 27 6.97 -17.88 16.41
N PHE A 28 5.84 -17.38 15.92
CA PHE A 28 5.77 -16.47 14.77
C PHE A 28 5.82 -14.99 15.17
N LYS A 29 6.06 -14.70 16.44
CA LYS A 29 6.32 -13.32 16.87
C LYS A 29 7.74 -12.93 16.44
N PRO A 30 7.93 -11.85 15.68
CA PRO A 30 9.27 -11.35 15.36
C PRO A 30 10.07 -11.01 16.60
N THR A 31 11.38 -11.20 16.54
CA THR A 31 12.30 -10.96 17.67
C THR A 31 12.91 -9.57 17.64
N ASP A 32 13.16 -9.02 16.45
CA ASP A 32 13.83 -7.73 16.27
C ASP A 32 13.55 -7.14 14.87
N VAL A 33 14.23 -6.05 14.51
CA VAL A 33 14.20 -5.41 13.20
C VAL A 33 15.55 -5.62 12.48
N CYS A 34 15.49 -5.90 11.18
CA CYS A 34 16.63 -5.84 10.28
C CYS A 34 16.68 -4.42 9.68
N ILE A 35 17.36 -3.52 10.37
CA ILE A 35 17.54 -2.11 9.98
C ILE A 35 18.71 -2.01 9.00
N PHE A 36 18.52 -1.22 7.94
CA PHE A 36 19.57 -0.90 6.98
C PHE A 36 19.23 0.38 6.21
N THR A 37 20.27 0.96 5.63
CA THR A 37 20.18 2.08 4.68
C THR A 37 20.86 1.67 3.37
N LEU A 38 20.70 2.47 2.31
CA LEU A 38 21.44 2.26 1.06
C LEU A 38 22.97 2.39 1.24
N ASP A 39 23.44 3.02 2.32
CA ASP A 39 24.87 3.12 2.64
C ASP A 39 25.45 1.87 3.32
N ASP A 40 24.61 1.07 3.96
CA ASP A 40 25.03 -0.05 4.81
C ASP A 40 24.81 -1.44 4.20
N LEU A 41 24.45 -1.50 2.90
CA LEU A 41 24.04 -2.73 2.22
C LEU A 41 25.09 -3.86 2.27
N LYS A 42 26.38 -3.51 2.33
CA LYS A 42 27.50 -4.47 2.41
C LYS A 42 27.48 -5.37 3.66
N HIS A 43 26.75 -4.96 4.70
CA HIS A 43 26.63 -5.70 5.96
C HIS A 43 25.41 -6.63 5.98
N LEU A 44 24.53 -6.53 4.99
CA LEU A 44 23.37 -7.40 4.87
C LEU A 44 23.80 -8.79 4.41
N LYS A 45 23.20 -9.80 5.04
CA LYS A 45 23.40 -11.18 4.63
C LYS A 45 22.50 -11.46 3.41
N PRO A 46 23.04 -11.86 2.25
CA PRO A 46 22.24 -12.05 1.03
C PRO A 46 21.21 -13.18 1.09
N ASP A 47 21.34 -14.07 2.08
CA ASP A 47 20.33 -15.10 2.39
C ASP A 47 19.20 -14.54 3.26
N GLU A 48 19.39 -13.42 3.95
CA GLU A 48 18.35 -12.73 4.71
C GLU A 48 17.58 -11.72 3.88
N VAL A 49 18.30 -10.80 3.24
CA VAL A 49 17.76 -9.66 2.50
C VAL A 49 18.67 -9.37 1.31
N ARG A 50 18.08 -9.12 0.13
CA ARG A 50 18.79 -8.56 -1.04
C ARG A 50 18.09 -7.29 -1.46
N VAL A 51 18.86 -6.22 -1.63
CA VAL A 51 18.34 -4.89 -1.91
C VAL A 51 18.68 -4.49 -3.34
N HIS A 52 17.68 -4.03 -4.06
CA HIS A 52 17.76 -3.45 -5.40
C HIS A 52 17.49 -1.95 -5.27
N GLU A 53 18.56 -1.16 -5.30
CA GLU A 53 18.48 0.31 -5.27
C GLU A 53 17.91 0.83 -6.60
N LEU A 54 16.94 1.74 -6.52
CA LEU A 54 16.29 2.32 -7.71
C LEU A 54 16.57 3.82 -7.83
N TYR A 55 16.13 4.60 -6.84
CA TYR A 55 16.30 6.04 -6.81
C TYR A 55 16.83 6.46 -5.45
N ARG A 56 17.94 7.18 -5.46
CA ARG A 56 18.58 7.68 -4.25
C ARG A 56 18.29 9.16 -4.07
N ASN A 57 17.93 9.55 -2.84
CA ASN A 57 17.55 10.91 -2.46
C ASN A 57 16.57 11.54 -3.46
N TYR A 58 15.57 10.78 -3.91
CA TYR A 58 14.64 11.27 -4.92
C TYR A 58 13.82 12.42 -4.34
N LYS A 59 14.03 13.62 -4.88
CA LYS A 59 13.37 14.84 -4.43
C LYS A 59 11.98 14.96 -5.04
N SER A 60 10.97 15.09 -4.19
CA SER A 60 9.57 15.34 -4.58
C SER A 60 9.14 16.71 -4.08
N ASP A 61 8.91 17.63 -5.01
CA ASP A 61 8.45 18.98 -4.74
C ASP A 61 6.92 19.08 -4.77
N LEU A 62 6.35 19.89 -3.87
CA LEU A 62 4.92 20.21 -3.87
C LEU A 62 4.63 21.27 -4.94
N MET A 63 4.04 20.85 -6.05
CA MET A 63 3.73 21.70 -7.20
C MET A 63 2.46 22.52 -6.99
N VAL A 64 2.51 23.51 -6.09
CA VAL A 64 1.42 24.48 -5.85
C VAL A 64 1.96 25.91 -5.90
N SER A 65 1.10 26.87 -6.27
CA SER A 65 1.49 28.28 -6.25
C SER A 65 1.75 28.77 -4.82
N ASP A 66 2.65 29.74 -4.64
CA ASP A 66 2.95 30.30 -3.32
C ASP A 66 1.72 30.89 -2.64
N HIS A 67 0.79 31.48 -3.41
CA HIS A 67 -0.48 31.96 -2.89
C HIS A 67 -1.32 30.82 -2.30
N LEU A 68 -1.44 29.68 -3.00
CA LEU A 68 -2.20 28.53 -2.49
C LEU A 68 -1.50 27.90 -1.28
N PHE A 69 -0.17 27.81 -1.30
CA PHE A 69 0.62 27.34 -0.16
C PHE A 69 0.45 28.23 1.07
N ALA A 70 0.43 29.55 0.89
CA ALA A 70 0.18 30.51 1.97
C ALA A 70 -1.24 30.42 2.52
N ALA A 71 -2.21 30.00 1.71
CA ALA A 71 -3.60 29.80 2.13
C ALA A 71 -3.85 28.48 2.89
N CYS A 72 -2.88 27.56 2.92
CA CYS A 72 -2.99 26.34 3.72
C CYS A 72 -3.08 26.68 5.22
N SER A 73 -3.92 25.95 5.96
CA SER A 73 -4.02 26.09 7.42
C SER A 73 -2.68 25.77 8.10
N ASP A 74 -2.30 26.56 9.09
CA ASP A 74 -1.10 26.28 9.90
C ASP A 74 -1.21 24.96 10.67
N TYR A 75 -2.43 24.48 10.94
CA TYR A 75 -2.66 23.17 11.57
C TYR A 75 -2.23 22.02 10.66
N TRP A 76 -2.29 22.20 9.33
CA TRP A 76 -1.96 21.18 8.35
C TRP A 76 -1.23 21.79 7.15
N LYS A 77 -0.06 22.37 7.44
CA LYS A 77 0.79 22.96 6.39
C LYS A 77 1.71 21.87 5.83
N PRO A 78 1.59 21.51 4.55
CA PRO A 78 2.44 20.47 3.97
C PRO A 78 3.89 20.97 3.85
N LEU A 79 4.83 20.02 3.79
CA LEU A 79 6.19 20.33 3.39
C LEU A 79 6.22 20.78 1.91
N LYS A 80 7.17 21.65 1.56
CA LYS A 80 7.38 22.07 0.16
C LYS A 80 8.14 21.03 -0.66
N SER A 81 8.99 20.24 -0.01
CA SER A 81 9.82 19.22 -0.63
C SER A 81 10.08 18.11 0.37
N VAL A 82 10.22 16.89 -0.15
CA VAL A 82 10.67 15.72 0.61
C VAL A 82 11.65 14.92 -0.23
N GLU A 83 12.55 14.19 0.43
CA GLU A 83 13.47 13.25 -0.22
C GLU A 83 13.10 11.83 0.20
N THR A 84 13.25 10.87 -0.70
CA THR A 84 12.94 9.47 -0.42
C THR A 84 13.88 8.56 -1.20
N ASP A 85 14.43 7.57 -0.51
CA ASP A 85 15.16 6.47 -1.13
C ASP A 85 14.18 5.37 -1.55
N TYR A 86 14.22 5.01 -2.83
CA TYR A 86 13.39 3.96 -3.39
C TYR A 86 14.22 2.72 -3.64
N MET A 87 13.73 1.61 -3.11
CA MET A 87 14.33 0.29 -3.27
C MET A 87 13.27 -0.79 -3.38
N VAL A 88 13.67 -1.91 -3.97
CA VAL A 88 12.94 -3.18 -3.92
C VAL A 88 13.80 -4.18 -3.16
N VAL A 89 13.17 -4.97 -2.30
CA VAL A 89 13.84 -5.87 -1.38
C VAL A 89 13.30 -7.27 -1.56
N GLU A 90 14.21 -8.21 -1.86
CA GLU A 90 13.94 -9.65 -1.79
C GLU A 90 14.25 -10.17 -0.39
N VAL A 91 13.38 -11.03 0.13
CA VAL A 91 13.47 -11.66 1.44
C VAL A 91 13.30 -13.17 1.25
N PRO A 92 14.42 -13.91 1.03
CA PRO A 92 14.38 -15.35 0.86
C PRO A 92 13.77 -16.05 2.08
N LYS A 93 12.89 -17.02 1.83
CA LYS A 93 12.12 -17.75 2.86
C LYS A 93 11.41 -16.80 3.84
N GLY A 94 10.98 -15.65 3.32
CA GLY A 94 10.31 -14.61 4.07
C GLY A 94 8.85 -14.94 4.36
N ARG A 95 8.26 -14.12 5.21
CA ARG A 95 6.81 -14.12 5.46
C ARG A 95 6.27 -12.72 5.60
N ILE A 96 4.98 -12.55 5.34
CA ILE A 96 4.27 -11.28 5.51
C ILE A 96 3.19 -11.47 6.56
N TYR A 97 3.10 -10.54 7.50
CA TYR A 97 1.95 -10.42 8.39
C TYR A 97 1.34 -9.02 8.28
N THR A 98 0.01 -8.91 8.15
CA THR A 98 -0.70 -7.64 8.20
C THR A 98 -1.93 -7.72 9.09
N ASP A 99 -2.20 -6.65 9.85
CA ASP A 99 -3.47 -6.48 10.57
C ASP A 99 -4.58 -5.84 9.70
N ASN A 100 -4.28 -5.61 8.41
CA ASN A 100 -5.15 -4.97 7.42
C ASN A 100 -5.60 -3.54 7.81
N GLN A 101 -4.87 -2.88 8.71
CA GLN A 101 -5.20 -1.54 9.18
C GLN A 101 -3.96 -0.67 9.33
N ASN A 102 -3.11 -1.03 10.30
CA ASN A 102 -2.04 -0.19 10.80
C ASN A 102 -0.66 -0.81 10.58
N SER A 103 -0.55 -2.10 10.27
CA SER A 103 0.75 -2.73 10.09
C SER A 103 0.84 -3.69 8.92
N ILE A 104 2.01 -3.68 8.30
CA ILE A 104 2.50 -4.70 7.40
C ILE A 104 3.92 -5.00 7.87
N ALA A 105 4.17 -6.24 8.26
CA ALA A 105 5.50 -6.71 8.63
C ALA A 105 5.97 -7.68 7.56
N ILE A 106 6.98 -7.26 6.80
CA ILE A 106 7.79 -8.17 5.99
C ILE A 106 8.83 -8.75 6.93
N ILE A 107 8.91 -10.07 7.05
CA ILE A 107 9.70 -10.75 8.09
C ILE A 107 10.66 -11.72 7.42
N SER A 108 11.94 -11.64 7.77
CA SER A 108 12.99 -12.51 7.24
C SER A 108 12.96 -13.92 7.85
N GLN A 109 13.70 -14.86 7.24
CA GLN A 109 13.89 -16.20 7.79
C GLN A 109 14.55 -16.21 9.19
N TYR A 110 15.23 -15.13 9.56
CA TYR A 110 15.79 -14.92 10.91
C TYR A 110 14.79 -14.30 11.88
N ASN A 111 13.51 -14.27 11.51
CA ASN A 111 12.41 -13.79 12.34
C ASN A 111 12.52 -12.30 12.71
N ARG A 112 13.14 -11.50 11.83
CA ARG A 112 13.30 -10.05 11.98
C ARG A 112 12.40 -9.30 11.02
N VAL A 113 11.79 -8.20 11.46
CA VAL A 113 11.03 -7.30 10.58
C VAL A 113 12.01 -6.56 9.67
N VAL A 114 11.84 -6.65 8.36
CA VAL A 114 12.70 -5.98 7.38
C VAL A 114 12.29 -4.52 7.27
N ASP A 115 13.23 -3.63 7.56
CA ASP A 115 13.04 -2.17 7.49
C ASP A 115 12.85 -1.70 6.03
N GLN A 116 12.47 -0.44 5.83
CA GLN A 116 12.23 0.24 4.55
C GLN A 116 11.01 -0.25 3.74
N VAL A 117 10.65 -1.53 3.87
CA VAL A 117 9.55 -2.17 3.12
C VAL A 117 8.40 -2.67 4.01
N SER A 118 8.56 -2.57 5.33
CA SER A 118 7.49 -2.77 6.31
C SER A 118 6.78 -1.46 6.65
N LEU A 119 5.54 -1.55 7.13
CA LEU A 119 4.73 -0.41 7.55
C LEU A 119 4.28 -0.57 9.00
N SER A 120 4.42 0.51 9.77
CA SER A 120 3.83 0.65 11.10
C SER A 120 3.14 2.01 11.21
N LEU A 121 1.87 2.01 11.63
CA LEU A 121 1.07 3.21 11.83
C LEU A 121 0.58 3.30 13.28
N THR A 122 0.79 4.47 13.89
CA THR A 122 0.18 4.86 15.16
C THR A 122 -0.63 6.13 14.94
N ASN A 123 -1.93 6.10 15.24
CA ASN A 123 -2.85 7.23 15.03
C ASN A 123 -2.79 7.79 13.59
N GLY A 124 -2.64 6.90 12.60
CA GLY A 124 -2.58 7.26 11.18
C GLY A 124 -1.25 7.88 10.72
N LYS A 125 -0.22 7.92 11.57
CA LYS A 125 1.12 8.39 11.23
C LYS A 125 2.10 7.22 11.19
N VAL A 126 3.04 7.27 10.25
CA VAL A 126 4.12 6.27 10.17
C VAL A 126 5.00 6.39 11.42
N THR A 127 5.31 5.25 12.02
CA THR A 127 6.22 5.12 13.15
C THR A 127 7.41 4.24 12.80
N PRO A 128 8.51 4.35 13.55
CA PRO A 128 9.68 3.49 13.38
C PRO A 128 9.30 2.00 13.42
N PRO A 129 10.02 1.13 12.70
CA PRO A 129 9.70 -0.29 12.58
C PRO A 129 9.68 -1.01 13.93
N GLU A 130 10.46 -0.59 14.92
CA GLU A 130 10.51 -1.14 16.28
C GLU A 130 9.18 -0.96 17.03
N GLN A 131 8.37 0.03 16.63
CA GLN A 131 7.04 0.27 17.18
C GLN A 131 5.94 -0.49 16.46
N ASN A 132 6.28 -1.36 15.49
CA ASN A 132 5.30 -2.17 14.79
C ASN A 132 4.49 -3.00 15.79
N ASN A 133 3.17 -2.93 15.66
CA ASN A 133 2.25 -3.59 16.60
C ASN A 133 2.42 -5.12 16.65
N ILE A 134 3.08 -5.72 15.65
CA ILE A 134 3.41 -7.14 15.61
C ILE A 134 4.25 -7.59 16.81
N PHE A 135 5.10 -6.71 17.37
CA PHE A 135 5.89 -7.00 18.56
C PHE A 135 5.04 -7.07 19.84
N ASN A 136 3.82 -6.56 19.82
CA ASN A 136 2.89 -6.64 20.95
C ASN A 136 1.82 -7.72 20.74
N GLN A 137 1.72 -8.28 19.55
CA GLN A 137 0.76 -9.32 19.23
C GLN A 137 1.09 -10.64 19.93
N ARG A 138 0.05 -11.36 20.38
CA ARG A 138 0.19 -12.64 21.09
C ARG A 138 -0.42 -13.83 20.35
N TYR A 139 -1.33 -13.58 19.42
CA TYR A 139 -1.98 -14.58 18.62
C TYR A 139 -1.51 -14.51 17.17
N PHE A 140 -1.01 -15.62 16.63
CA PHE A 140 -0.61 -15.73 15.24
C PHE A 140 -1.33 -16.93 14.60
N SER A 141 -1.92 -16.73 13.43
CA SER A 141 -2.28 -17.87 12.57
C SER A 141 -1.01 -18.54 12.04
N VAL A 142 -1.10 -19.79 11.64
CA VAL A 142 -0.04 -20.40 10.82
C VAL A 142 -0.02 -19.68 9.48
N PRO A 143 1.16 -19.25 8.96
CA PRO A 143 1.23 -18.60 7.65
C PRO A 143 0.82 -19.58 6.56
N GLU A 144 0.02 -19.12 5.62
CA GLU A 144 -0.28 -19.88 4.40
C GLU A 144 0.94 -19.88 3.49
N LYS A 145 1.33 -21.06 2.99
CA LYS A 145 2.52 -21.23 2.17
C LYS A 145 2.18 -21.09 0.69
N TYR A 146 2.97 -20.28 -0.01
CA TYR A 146 2.98 -20.14 -1.46
C TYR A 146 4.32 -20.64 -2.01
N GLU A 147 4.29 -21.39 -3.11
CA GLU A 147 5.51 -21.79 -3.81
C GLU A 147 5.91 -20.68 -4.79
N GLY A 148 7.21 -20.38 -4.86
CA GLY A 148 7.76 -19.30 -5.67
C GLY A 148 7.86 -17.94 -4.98
N THR A 149 7.78 -16.88 -5.79
CA THR A 149 8.02 -15.49 -5.37
C THR A 149 6.72 -14.70 -5.27
N VAL A 150 6.48 -14.07 -4.12
CA VAL A 150 5.31 -13.21 -3.90
C VAL A 150 5.74 -11.75 -3.85
N TYR A 151 5.17 -10.90 -4.70
CA TYR A 151 5.32 -9.45 -4.59
C TYR A 151 4.20 -8.82 -3.77
N SER A 152 4.59 -8.03 -2.76
CA SER A 152 3.65 -7.32 -1.89
C SER A 152 3.27 -5.95 -2.46
N LEU A 153 2.00 -5.82 -2.85
CA LEU A 153 1.35 -4.55 -3.18
C LEU A 153 0.64 -3.93 -1.97
N LEU A 154 0.84 -4.48 -0.76
CA LEU A 154 0.11 -4.05 0.42
C LEU A 154 0.42 -2.60 0.81
N THR A 155 -0.60 -1.95 1.35
CA THR A 155 -0.53 -0.63 1.96
C THR A 155 -1.33 -0.66 3.27
N GLY A 156 -1.26 0.39 4.08
CA GLY A 156 -2.14 0.50 5.25
C GLY A 156 -3.61 0.32 4.87
N GLY A 157 -4.51 0.21 5.84
CA GLY A 157 -5.90 -0.22 5.60
C GLY A 157 -6.69 0.61 4.58
N ALA A 158 -6.22 1.81 4.22
CA ALA A 158 -6.83 2.64 3.19
C ALA A 158 -6.76 2.01 1.78
N GLY A 159 -5.75 1.21 1.46
CA GLY A 159 -5.64 0.51 0.16
C GLY A 159 -6.72 -0.54 -0.09
N ILE A 160 -7.45 -0.97 0.96
CA ILE A 160 -8.49 -2.01 0.87
C ILE A 160 -9.74 -1.52 0.14
N ASN A 161 -10.11 -0.25 0.31
CA ASN A 161 -11.40 0.26 -0.15
C ASN A 161 -11.39 1.70 -0.69
N ASN A 162 -10.27 2.41 -0.67
CA ASN A 162 -10.19 3.76 -1.17
C ASN A 162 -9.48 3.79 -2.53
N ILE A 163 -10.24 4.16 -3.56
CA ILE A 163 -9.74 4.24 -4.94
C ILE A 163 -8.54 5.18 -5.08
N SER A 164 -8.48 6.29 -4.34
CA SER A 164 -7.31 7.18 -4.39
C SER A 164 -6.06 6.46 -3.91
N HIS A 165 -6.13 5.80 -2.75
CA HIS A 165 -5.02 4.99 -2.22
C HIS A 165 -4.65 3.80 -3.13
N TRP A 166 -5.61 3.25 -3.88
CA TRP A 166 -5.30 2.24 -4.89
C TRP A 166 -4.35 2.78 -5.97
N PHE A 167 -4.67 3.94 -6.54
CA PHE A 167 -3.86 4.55 -7.61
C PHE A 167 -2.58 5.24 -7.11
N VAL A 168 -2.50 5.65 -5.85
CA VAL A 168 -1.31 6.37 -5.33
C VAL A 168 -0.43 5.55 -4.38
N ASP A 169 -0.90 4.43 -3.83
CA ASP A 169 -0.10 3.62 -2.90
C ASP A 169 0.02 2.14 -3.31
N VAL A 170 -0.96 1.60 -4.04
CA VAL A 170 -0.98 0.17 -4.42
C VAL A 170 -0.35 -0.02 -5.80
N LEU A 171 -1.00 0.48 -6.85
CA LEU A 171 -0.58 0.26 -8.23
C LEU A 171 0.84 0.77 -8.54
N PRO A 172 1.28 1.96 -8.04
CA PRO A 172 2.61 2.46 -8.35
C PRO A 172 3.76 1.60 -7.83
N ARG A 173 3.51 0.66 -6.92
CA ARG A 173 4.52 -0.34 -6.55
C ARG A 173 4.94 -1.20 -7.75
N LEU A 174 4.04 -1.43 -8.70
CA LEU A 174 4.38 -2.15 -9.95
C LEU A 174 5.42 -1.41 -10.79
N HIS A 175 5.45 -0.08 -10.74
CA HIS A 175 6.54 0.71 -11.35
C HIS A 175 7.87 0.34 -10.72
N LEU A 176 7.98 0.42 -9.39
CA LEU A 176 9.20 0.08 -8.66
C LEU A 176 9.64 -1.37 -8.92
N LEU A 177 8.69 -2.31 -8.97
CA LEU A 177 8.98 -3.69 -9.34
C LEU A 177 9.58 -3.81 -10.74
N ARG A 178 9.03 -3.12 -11.74
CA ARG A 178 9.55 -3.14 -13.12
C ARG A 178 10.94 -2.52 -13.20
N GLU A 179 11.15 -1.39 -12.55
CA GLU A 179 12.45 -0.72 -12.49
C GLU A 179 13.54 -1.58 -11.82
N SER A 180 13.15 -2.46 -10.89
CA SER A 180 14.08 -3.42 -10.27
C SER A 180 14.49 -4.59 -11.18
N GLY A 181 13.81 -4.78 -12.33
CA GLY A 181 14.03 -5.93 -13.20
C GLY A 181 13.49 -7.27 -12.67
N LEU A 182 12.80 -7.28 -11.52
CA LEU A 182 12.27 -8.50 -10.90
C LEU A 182 10.85 -8.85 -11.35
N TYR A 183 10.21 -8.05 -12.22
CA TYR A 183 8.80 -8.28 -12.59
C TYR A 183 8.52 -9.70 -13.09
N ASP A 184 9.39 -10.23 -13.96
CA ASP A 184 9.22 -11.55 -14.56
C ASP A 184 9.55 -12.72 -13.61
N THR A 185 10.11 -12.45 -12.42
CA THR A 185 10.37 -13.46 -11.39
C THR A 185 9.20 -13.65 -10.43
N ILE A 186 8.14 -12.83 -10.56
CA ILE A 186 6.99 -12.85 -9.67
C ILE A 186 5.96 -13.90 -10.09
N ASP A 187 5.71 -14.85 -9.20
CA ASP A 187 4.68 -15.87 -9.36
C ASP A 187 3.32 -15.37 -8.87
N TRP A 188 3.32 -14.58 -7.79
CA TRP A 188 2.11 -14.12 -7.13
C TRP A 188 2.14 -12.63 -6.76
N PHE A 189 0.98 -11.98 -6.85
CA PHE A 189 0.80 -10.59 -6.43
C PHE A 189 -0.15 -10.53 -5.22
N LEU A 190 0.38 -10.13 -4.07
CA LEU A 190 -0.40 -9.92 -2.85
C LEU A 190 -0.96 -8.50 -2.84
N VAL A 191 -2.28 -8.36 -3.01
CA VAL A 191 -2.98 -7.08 -3.05
C VAL A 191 -3.80 -6.84 -1.78
N PRO A 192 -4.11 -5.58 -1.41
CA PRO A 192 -4.90 -5.29 -0.21
C PRO A 192 -6.27 -5.96 -0.18
N SER A 193 -6.97 -5.99 -1.32
CA SER A 193 -8.26 -6.65 -1.48
C SER A 193 -8.62 -6.82 -2.95
N LEU A 194 -9.54 -7.73 -3.24
CA LEU A 194 -10.16 -7.96 -4.55
C LEU A 194 -11.67 -7.70 -4.52
N ARG A 195 -12.13 -6.90 -3.56
CA ARG A 195 -13.56 -6.71 -3.29
C ARG A 195 -14.27 -5.85 -4.33
N TYR A 196 -13.56 -4.89 -4.92
CA TYR A 196 -14.14 -3.91 -5.83
C TYR A 196 -13.63 -4.12 -7.24
N SER A 197 -14.51 -3.88 -8.22
CA SER A 197 -14.19 -4.11 -9.63
C SER A 197 -12.99 -3.29 -10.11
N TYR A 198 -12.85 -2.03 -9.67
CA TYR A 198 -11.69 -1.20 -10.01
C TYR A 198 -10.35 -1.84 -9.62
N GLN A 199 -10.33 -2.68 -8.58
CA GLN A 199 -9.11 -3.38 -8.16
C GLN A 199 -8.76 -4.46 -9.18
N THR A 200 -9.74 -5.30 -9.55
CA THR A 200 -9.53 -6.39 -10.50
C THR A 200 -9.34 -5.90 -11.93
N GLU A 201 -10.12 -4.91 -12.38
CA GLU A 201 -10.09 -4.35 -13.73
C GLU A 201 -8.74 -3.67 -14.01
N THR A 202 -8.24 -2.86 -13.08
CA THR A 202 -6.94 -2.19 -13.27
C THR A 202 -5.77 -3.16 -13.28
N LEU A 203 -5.81 -4.25 -12.51
CA LEU A 203 -4.80 -5.31 -12.54
C LEU A 203 -4.85 -6.10 -13.86
N GLU A 204 -6.06 -6.38 -14.36
CA GLU A 204 -6.28 -7.05 -15.65
C GLU A 204 -5.77 -6.19 -16.81
N MET A 205 -6.03 -4.87 -16.82
CA MET A 205 -5.45 -3.92 -17.77
C MET A 205 -3.92 -3.91 -17.73
N LEU A 206 -3.33 -4.12 -16.56
CA LEU A 206 -1.89 -4.21 -16.36
C LEU A 206 -1.31 -5.59 -16.71
N GLY A 207 -2.11 -6.50 -17.24
CA GLY A 207 -1.70 -7.84 -17.67
C GLY A 207 -1.48 -8.83 -16.52
N ILE A 208 -1.97 -8.53 -15.31
CA ILE A 208 -1.83 -9.41 -14.15
C ILE A 208 -3.05 -10.36 -14.10
N PRO A 209 -2.86 -11.67 -14.30
CA PRO A 209 -3.97 -12.60 -14.39
C PRO A 209 -4.52 -12.92 -12.99
N LYS A 210 -5.83 -13.19 -12.92
CA LYS A 210 -6.59 -13.33 -11.65
C LYS A 210 -6.12 -14.50 -10.80
N ASP A 211 -5.61 -15.56 -11.42
CA ASP A 211 -5.08 -16.75 -10.76
C ASP A 211 -3.73 -16.52 -10.08
N LYS A 212 -3.03 -15.41 -10.37
CA LYS A 212 -1.80 -14.98 -9.67
C LYS A 212 -2.07 -14.04 -8.49
N LEU A 213 -3.34 -13.70 -8.20
CA LEU A 213 -3.69 -12.70 -7.18
C LEU A 213 -3.95 -13.35 -5.81
N ILE A 214 -3.34 -12.79 -4.77
CA ILE A 214 -3.55 -13.15 -3.37
C ILE A 214 -4.26 -11.98 -2.68
N ALA A 215 -5.39 -12.23 -2.02
CA ALA A 215 -6.16 -11.18 -1.32
C ALA A 215 -5.72 -11.04 0.14
N GLY A 216 -4.95 -10.00 0.46
CA GLY A 216 -4.39 -9.77 1.80
C GLY A 216 -5.43 -9.57 2.91
N ASP A 217 -6.63 -9.06 2.58
CA ASP A 217 -7.72 -8.96 3.56
C ASP A 217 -8.33 -10.32 3.96
N LEU A 218 -8.07 -11.37 3.18
CA LEU A 218 -8.43 -12.76 3.47
C LEU A 218 -7.23 -13.57 3.99
N GLN A 219 -6.03 -13.25 3.52
CA GLN A 219 -4.78 -13.96 3.83
C GLN A 219 -3.77 -13.01 4.52
N PRO A 220 -4.00 -12.68 5.82
CA PRO A 220 -3.18 -11.71 6.54
C PRO A 220 -1.81 -12.23 6.95
N HIS A 221 -1.56 -13.54 6.83
CA HIS A 221 -0.29 -14.15 7.21
C HIS A 221 0.10 -15.20 6.17
N ILE A 222 1.15 -14.91 5.38
CA ILE A 222 1.64 -15.79 4.31
C ILE A 222 3.15 -15.96 4.38
N THR A 223 3.68 -17.02 3.77
CA THR A 223 5.11 -17.26 3.58
C THR A 223 5.35 -17.83 2.18
N ALA A 224 6.53 -17.57 1.61
CA ALA A 224 6.90 -18.05 0.28
C ALA A 224 8.40 -18.37 0.18
N ASP A 225 8.82 -18.92 -0.94
CA ASP A 225 10.25 -19.19 -1.19
C ASP A 225 11.04 -17.87 -1.28
N CYS A 226 10.40 -16.80 -1.79
CA CYS A 226 10.89 -15.43 -1.68
C CYS A 226 9.71 -14.45 -1.53
N ILE A 227 9.86 -13.49 -0.62
CA ILE A 227 8.97 -12.31 -0.55
C ILE A 227 9.69 -11.12 -1.17
N VAL A 228 9.03 -10.41 -2.07
CA VAL A 228 9.53 -9.17 -2.65
C VAL A 228 8.62 -8.02 -2.22
N ALA A 229 9.20 -6.92 -1.76
CA ALA A 229 8.46 -5.73 -1.36
C ALA A 229 9.25 -4.46 -1.71
N SER A 230 8.56 -3.33 -1.88
CA SER A 230 9.20 -2.05 -2.19
C SER A 230 9.02 -1.03 -1.08
N THR A 231 9.83 0.03 -1.12
CA THR A 231 9.51 1.29 -0.42
C THR A 231 8.09 1.73 -0.79
N ALA A 232 7.39 2.36 0.15
CA ALA A 232 6.09 2.98 -0.12
C ALA A 232 6.22 4.05 -1.24
N PRO A 233 5.32 4.09 -2.24
CA PRO A 233 5.41 5.02 -3.36
C PRO A 233 5.46 6.51 -3.00
N ARG A 234 4.98 6.91 -1.81
CA ARG A 234 5.04 8.30 -1.31
C ARG A 234 5.98 8.47 -0.12
N GLY A 235 6.83 7.46 0.14
CA GLY A 235 7.57 7.34 1.39
C GLY A 235 6.64 7.50 2.60
N ASN A 236 7.06 8.32 3.56
CA ASN A 236 6.29 8.66 4.76
C ASN A 236 5.60 10.04 4.65
N HIS A 237 5.38 10.51 3.42
CA HIS A 237 4.97 11.88 3.13
C HIS A 237 3.62 11.96 2.42
N THR A 238 3.04 13.15 2.40
CA THR A 238 1.80 13.44 1.66
C THR A 238 2.04 13.87 0.22
N ILE A 239 3.28 14.23 -0.12
CA ILE A 239 3.67 14.64 -1.47
C ILE A 239 3.70 13.40 -2.38
N VAL A 240 3.10 13.53 -3.55
CA VAL A 240 3.11 12.51 -4.60
C VAL A 240 4.31 12.78 -5.51
N PRO A 241 5.25 11.83 -5.68
CA PRO A 241 6.40 12.04 -6.57
C PRO A 241 5.98 12.10 -8.03
N GLU A 242 6.78 12.79 -8.86
CA GLU A 242 6.48 12.97 -10.28
C GLU A 242 6.46 11.62 -11.02
N TRP A 243 7.41 10.72 -10.73
CA TRP A 243 7.45 9.40 -11.37
C TRP A 243 6.14 8.62 -11.20
N LEU A 244 5.45 8.79 -10.07
CA LEU A 244 4.19 8.10 -9.77
C LEU A 244 3.04 8.64 -10.61
N TRP A 245 2.93 9.97 -10.71
CA TRP A 245 1.92 10.60 -11.57
C TRP A 245 2.14 10.17 -13.03
N LYS A 246 3.40 10.18 -13.47
CA LYS A 246 3.79 9.79 -14.82
C LYS A 246 3.47 8.32 -15.08
N PHE A 247 3.79 7.42 -14.14
CA PHE A 247 3.41 6.01 -14.22
C PHE A 247 1.90 5.84 -14.44
N ASN A 248 1.06 6.49 -13.63
CA ASN A 248 -0.38 6.38 -13.78
C ASN A 248 -0.86 6.90 -15.15
N ARG A 249 -0.31 8.05 -15.59
CA ARG A 249 -0.65 8.64 -16.88
C ARG A 249 -0.29 7.70 -18.04
N ASP A 250 0.95 7.25 -18.07
CA ASP A 250 1.51 6.42 -19.13
C ASP A 250 0.87 5.03 -19.15
N THR A 251 0.42 4.54 -17.98
CA THR A 251 -0.31 3.29 -17.86
C THR A 251 -1.74 3.39 -18.39
N PHE A 252 -2.50 4.41 -17.97
CA PHE A 252 -3.96 4.40 -18.16
C PHE A 252 -4.46 5.26 -19.31
N LEU A 253 -3.73 6.30 -19.74
CA LEU A 253 -4.17 7.11 -20.89
C LEU A 253 -4.28 6.34 -22.21
N PRO A 254 -3.39 5.38 -22.55
CA PRO A 254 -3.51 4.65 -23.81
C PRO A 254 -4.85 3.93 -23.99
N PHE A 255 -5.44 3.42 -22.90
CA PHE A 255 -6.75 2.75 -22.93
C PHE A 255 -7.91 3.70 -23.27
N VAL A 256 -7.76 5.00 -22.99
CA VAL A 256 -8.77 6.02 -23.34
C VAL A 256 -8.78 6.27 -24.85
N ASP A 257 -7.61 6.22 -25.48
CA ASP A 257 -7.46 6.44 -26.92
C ASP A 257 -7.98 5.23 -27.72
N GLU A 258 -7.76 4.00 -27.22
CA GLU A 258 -8.27 2.76 -27.82
C GLU A 258 -9.80 2.67 -27.81
N GLU A 259 -10.47 3.20 -26.77
CA GLU A 259 -11.94 3.21 -26.68
C GLU A 259 -12.62 4.25 -27.62
N GLY A 260 -11.85 4.97 -28.43
CA GLY A 260 -12.38 5.96 -29.38
C GLY A 260 -13.02 7.18 -28.72
N ALA A 261 -12.63 7.49 -27.47
CA ALA A 261 -13.16 8.62 -26.72
C ALA A 261 -12.69 9.98 -27.29
N ALA A 262 -11.56 10.02 -28.00
CA ALA A 262 -10.97 11.23 -28.56
C ALA A 262 -11.89 12.00 -29.54
N ASN A 263 -12.86 11.33 -30.17
CA ASN A 263 -13.78 11.92 -31.15
C ASN A 263 -15.19 12.24 -30.61
N LYS A 264 -15.45 12.03 -29.31
CA LYS A 264 -16.73 12.37 -28.69
C LYS A 264 -16.62 13.74 -28.03
N LYS A 265 -17.66 14.59 -28.16
CA LYS A 265 -17.76 15.84 -27.38
C LYS A 265 -17.50 15.51 -25.90
N PRO A 266 -16.66 16.28 -25.17
CA PRO A 266 -16.35 16.00 -23.79
C PRO A 266 -17.65 16.03 -22.98
N LEU A 267 -18.03 14.88 -22.42
CA LEU A 267 -19.16 14.77 -21.52
C LEU A 267 -18.79 15.51 -20.23
N ARG A 268 -19.54 16.56 -19.91
CA ARG A 268 -19.38 17.25 -18.62
C ARG A 268 -20.23 16.51 -17.60
N LEU A 269 -19.57 15.81 -16.69
CA LEU A 269 -20.22 15.12 -15.59
C LEU A 269 -20.09 15.94 -14.31
N TYR A 270 -21.22 16.27 -13.70
CA TYR A 270 -21.27 16.80 -12.34
C TYR A 270 -21.59 15.66 -11.37
N ILE A 271 -20.69 15.41 -10.42
CA ILE A 271 -20.90 14.42 -9.36
C ILE A 271 -21.42 15.16 -8.14
N SER A 272 -22.73 15.03 -7.88
CA SER A 272 -23.36 15.65 -6.71
C SER A 272 -22.73 15.13 -5.42
N ARG A 273 -22.68 16.01 -4.41
CA ARG A 273 -22.24 15.71 -3.05
C ARG A 273 -23.37 15.85 -2.03
N SER A 274 -24.61 15.94 -2.50
CA SER A 274 -25.79 16.17 -1.66
C SER A 274 -26.06 15.04 -0.67
N ASP A 275 -25.54 13.83 -0.96
CA ASP A 275 -25.59 12.65 -0.11
C ASP A 275 -24.34 12.47 0.78
N SER A 276 -23.37 13.40 0.72
CA SER A 276 -22.14 13.33 1.50
C SER A 276 -22.35 13.86 2.93
N ALA A 277 -21.74 13.18 3.90
CA ALA A 277 -21.76 13.63 5.30
C ALA A 277 -20.78 14.79 5.59
N ILE A 278 -19.79 15.02 4.71
CA ILE A 278 -18.72 16.01 4.89
C ILE A 278 -18.39 16.73 3.58
N ARG A 279 -17.75 17.90 3.67
CA ARG A 279 -17.32 18.69 2.49
C ARG A 279 -18.48 18.92 1.52
N ASN A 280 -19.58 19.47 2.03
CA ASN A 280 -20.81 19.69 1.28
C ASN A 280 -20.78 21.06 0.59
N ILE A 281 -21.49 21.18 -0.53
CA ILE A 281 -21.66 22.45 -1.24
C ILE A 281 -22.92 23.11 -0.68
N LEU A 282 -22.76 24.27 -0.04
CA LEU A 282 -23.85 24.93 0.70
C LEU A 282 -25.03 25.32 -0.19
N ASN A 283 -24.77 25.68 -1.45
CA ASN A 283 -25.77 26.07 -2.44
C ASN A 283 -25.84 25.11 -3.63
N GLU A 284 -25.70 23.80 -3.40
CA GLU A 284 -25.65 22.79 -4.47
C GLU A 284 -26.90 22.79 -5.37
N GLN A 285 -28.06 23.09 -4.80
CA GLN A 285 -29.31 23.19 -5.57
C GLN A 285 -29.27 24.34 -6.59
N GLU A 286 -28.67 25.47 -6.23
CA GLU A 286 -28.49 26.60 -7.15
C GLU A 286 -27.46 26.25 -8.23
N LEU A 287 -26.34 25.64 -7.83
CA LEU A 287 -25.31 25.18 -8.76
C LEU A 287 -25.89 24.20 -9.79
N THR A 288 -26.65 23.21 -9.34
CA THR A 288 -27.24 22.18 -10.23
C THR A 288 -28.25 22.79 -11.21
N LYS A 289 -28.96 23.86 -10.83
CA LYS A 289 -29.85 24.60 -11.75
C LYS A 289 -29.10 25.43 -12.79
N ALA A 290 -27.85 25.79 -12.51
CA ALA A 290 -27.03 26.65 -13.36
C ALA A 290 -26.10 25.88 -14.32
N LEU A 291 -25.89 24.58 -14.10
CA LEU A 291 -25.10 23.67 -14.96
C LEU A 291 -25.92 23.17 -16.16
#